data_AF-A0A1V6F3V7-F1
#
_entry.id   AF-A0A1V6F3V7-F1
#
_cell.length_a   1.000
_cell.length_b   1.000
_cell.length_c   1.000
_cell.angle_alpha   90.00
_cell.angle_beta   90.00
_cell.angle_gamma   90.00
#
_symmetry.space_group_name_H-M   'P 1'
#
loop_
_entity.id
_entity.type
_entity.pdbx_description
1 polymer ?
#
loop_
_entity_poly.entity_id
_entity_poly.type
_entity_poly.pdbx_seq_one_letter_code
_entity_poly.pdbx_strand_id
1 'polypeptide(L)'
;MTPGEGFSTGVLDTRGGPVRVGAMICFDREHPESARILMLQGAELVLTPNACRLDTMRLDQFKVRAWENAMGVAMANYPAPVCNGCSTAYDANGTCLVIADEKEGLFMASFDMDAIRERRLKTIHGNAYRRPHRYGPLLHSEQDDIWQRIDGNGQPYKPSTR
;
A
#
# COMPACT_ATOMS: atom_id res chain seq x y z
N MET A 1 -1.86 8.01 -19.97
CA MET A 1 -1.04 8.35 -18.78
C MET A 1 0.17 7.45 -18.78
N THR A 2 1.34 7.94 -18.36
CA THR A 2 2.58 7.16 -18.33
C THR A 2 2.80 6.61 -16.91
N PRO A 3 3.12 5.31 -16.73
CA PRO A 3 3.50 4.76 -15.43
C PRO A 3 4.73 5.46 -14.84
N GLY A 4 4.85 5.44 -13.51
CA GLY A 4 6.06 5.91 -12.83
C GLY A 4 7.26 4.97 -13.04
N GLU A 5 8.46 5.43 -12.68
CA GLU A 5 9.70 4.64 -12.80
C GLU A 5 10.02 3.78 -11.55
N GLY A 6 9.27 3.95 -10.46
CA GLY A 6 9.48 3.17 -9.25
C GLY A 6 8.71 3.68 -8.04
N PHE A 7 8.95 3.02 -6.90
CA PHE A 7 8.41 3.40 -5.60
C PHE A 7 9.48 4.16 -4.82
N SER A 8 9.11 5.29 -4.22
CA SER A 8 10.04 6.16 -3.50
C SER A 8 9.54 6.47 -2.10
N THR A 9 10.49 6.72 -1.18
CA THR A 9 10.20 7.24 0.16
C THR A 9 10.76 8.64 0.33
N GLY A 10 10.13 9.43 1.19
CA GLY A 10 10.62 10.71 1.71
C GLY A 10 10.73 10.67 3.22
N VAL A 11 11.45 11.63 3.81
CA VAL A 11 11.48 11.83 5.25
C VAL A 11 10.67 13.08 5.57
N LEU A 12 9.63 12.94 6.39
CA LEU A 12 8.91 14.06 6.95
C LEU A 12 9.54 14.42 8.30
N ASP A 13 9.94 15.67 8.45
CA ASP A 13 10.36 16.21 9.74
C ASP A 13 9.11 16.55 10.56
N THR A 14 8.91 15.83 11.66
CA THR A 14 7.73 16.00 12.52
C THR A 14 8.18 16.40 13.92
N ARG A 15 7.24 16.90 14.74
CA ARG A 15 7.52 17.20 16.14
C ARG A 15 8.04 15.98 16.93
N GLY A 16 7.62 14.77 16.55
CA GLY A 16 8.08 13.50 17.13
C GLY A 16 9.39 12.97 16.54
N GLY A 17 10.08 13.78 15.73
CA GLY A 17 11.27 13.38 14.98
C GLY A 17 10.97 12.97 13.54
N PRO A 18 12.00 12.55 12.79
CA PRO A 18 11.86 12.18 11.39
C PRO A 18 11.02 10.90 11.25
N VAL A 19 10.12 10.88 10.26
CA VAL A 19 9.35 9.71 9.87
C VAL A 19 9.57 9.43 8.39
N ARG A 20 9.95 8.20 8.04
CA ARG A 20 10.08 7.80 6.63
C ARG A 20 8.73 7.39 6.06
N VAL A 21 8.26 8.13 5.06
CA VAL A 21 6.94 7.95 4.44
C VAL A 21 7.09 7.49 3.00
N GLY A 22 6.38 6.42 2.65
CA GLY A 22 6.19 5.96 1.28
C GLY A 22 4.83 6.36 0.71
N ALA A 23 4.66 6.25 -0.59
CA ALA A 23 3.38 6.47 -1.26
C ALA A 23 3.04 5.31 -2.20
N MET A 24 1.77 4.91 -2.19
CA MET A 24 1.15 4.04 -3.19
C MET A 24 -0.01 4.82 -3.81
N ILE A 25 -0.26 4.71 -5.11
CA ILE A 25 -1.39 5.39 -5.76
C ILE A 25 -2.38 4.35 -6.23
N CYS A 26 -3.57 4.36 -5.63
CA CYS A 26 -4.72 3.53 -5.98
C CYS A 26 -4.36 2.06 -6.28
N PHE A 27 -4.13 1.71 -7.55
CA PHE A 27 -3.86 0.36 -8.03
C PHE A 27 -2.54 -0.25 -7.53
N ASP A 28 -1.58 0.58 -7.10
CA ASP A 28 -0.32 0.11 -6.50
C ASP A 28 -0.58 -0.80 -5.29
N ARG A 29 -1.66 -0.56 -4.53
CA ARG A 29 -1.99 -1.31 -3.31
C ARG A 29 -2.42 -2.76 -3.58
N GLU A 30 -2.91 -3.03 -4.79
CA GLU A 30 -3.39 -4.35 -5.20
C GLU A 30 -2.22 -5.36 -5.21
N HIS A 31 -1.00 -4.88 -5.45
CA HIS A 31 0.21 -5.68 -5.55
C HIS A 31 1.00 -5.63 -4.23
N PRO A 32 1.27 -6.78 -3.56
CA PRO A 32 2.08 -6.80 -2.34
C PRO A 32 3.50 -6.27 -2.55
N GLU A 33 4.03 -6.37 -3.78
CA GLU A 33 5.37 -5.94 -4.16
C GLU A 33 5.58 -4.45 -3.90
N SER A 34 4.60 -3.60 -4.23
CA SER A 34 4.67 -2.14 -4.05
C SER A 34 4.93 -1.78 -2.59
N ALA A 35 4.11 -2.31 -1.68
CA ALA A 35 4.25 -2.10 -0.25
C ALA A 35 5.56 -2.69 0.29
N ARG A 36 5.96 -3.87 -0.22
CA ARG A 36 7.20 -4.52 0.17
C ARG A 36 8.43 -3.70 -0.22
N ILE A 37 8.45 -3.11 -1.41
CA ILE A 37 9.56 -2.25 -1.88
C ILE A 37 9.68 -1.02 -0.98
N LEU A 38 8.57 -0.35 -0.68
CA LEU A 38 8.56 0.81 0.22
C LEU A 38 9.08 0.45 1.63
N MET A 39 8.66 -0.70 2.17
CA MET A 39 9.16 -1.18 3.46
C MET A 39 10.68 -1.42 3.44
N LEU A 40 11.22 -1.99 2.37
CA LEU A 40 12.67 -2.21 2.20
C LEU A 40 13.46 -0.92 2.07
N GLN A 41 12.86 0.13 1.52
CA GLN A 41 13.41 1.49 1.54
C GLN A 41 13.27 2.16 2.91
N GLY A 42 12.69 1.46 3.89
CA GLY A 42 12.58 1.88 5.28
C GLY A 42 11.28 2.59 5.63
N ALA A 43 10.26 2.59 4.76
CA ALA A 43 8.99 3.24 5.06
C ALA A 43 8.41 2.72 6.38
N GLU A 44 8.04 3.66 7.24
CA GLU A 44 7.38 3.41 8.52
C GLU A 44 5.87 3.66 8.42
N LEU A 45 5.48 4.53 7.47
CA LEU A 45 4.11 4.85 7.11
C LEU A 45 3.97 4.89 5.58
N VAL A 46 2.87 4.38 5.04
CA VAL A 46 2.53 4.53 3.61
C VAL A 46 1.20 5.26 3.45
N LEU A 47 1.21 6.33 2.66
CA LEU A 47 0.03 7.11 2.31
C LEU A 47 -0.50 6.67 0.93
N THR A 48 -1.81 6.46 0.85
CA THR A 48 -2.46 5.89 -0.34
C THR A 48 -3.65 6.74 -0.80
N PRO A 49 -3.46 7.75 -1.68
CA PRO A 49 -4.58 8.33 -2.42
C PRO A 49 -5.23 7.26 -3.31
N ASN A 50 -6.55 7.13 -3.22
CA ASN A 50 -7.31 6.05 -3.84
C ASN A 50 -8.60 6.56 -4.49
N ALA A 51 -9.04 5.88 -5.55
CA ALA A 51 -10.30 6.14 -6.23
C ALA A 51 -10.89 4.81 -6.74
N CYS A 52 -11.51 4.05 -5.84
CA CYS A 52 -12.24 2.85 -6.22
C CYS A 52 -13.34 2.52 -5.21
N ARG A 53 -14.30 1.67 -5.60
CA ARG A 53 -15.22 1.07 -4.64
C ARG A 53 -14.49 -0.01 -3.83
N LEU A 54 -14.55 0.11 -2.50
CA LEU A 54 -13.90 -0.78 -1.56
C LEU A 54 -14.93 -1.75 -0.96
N ASP A 55 -14.62 -3.04 -1.03
CA ASP A 55 -15.33 -4.09 -0.29
C ASP A 55 -14.49 -4.58 0.89
N THR A 56 -15.03 -5.49 1.69
CA THR A 56 -14.33 -6.06 2.84
C THR A 56 -13.00 -6.69 2.46
N MET A 57 -12.94 -7.37 1.31
CA MET A 57 -11.72 -8.06 0.87
C MET A 57 -10.60 -7.08 0.51
N ARG A 58 -10.93 -5.97 -0.18
CA ARG A 58 -9.96 -4.90 -0.49
C ARG A 58 -9.48 -4.17 0.76
N LEU A 59 -10.36 -3.98 1.74
CA LEU A 59 -9.97 -3.42 3.05
C LEU A 59 -9.05 -4.37 3.81
N ASP A 60 -9.36 -5.67 3.82
CA ASP A 60 -8.54 -6.71 4.43
C ASP A 60 -7.18 -6.84 3.73
N GLN A 61 -7.14 -6.77 2.41
CA GLN A 61 -5.91 -6.73 1.62
C GLN A 61 -5.04 -5.55 2.06
N PHE A 62 -5.60 -4.34 2.16
CA PHE A 62 -4.87 -3.15 2.59
C PHE A 62 -4.35 -3.26 4.04
N LYS A 63 -5.18 -3.80 4.95
CA LYS A 63 -4.78 -4.13 6.33
C LYS A 63 -3.60 -5.10 6.38
N VAL A 64 -3.61 -6.13 5.51
CA VAL A 64 -2.50 -7.09 5.41
C VAL A 64 -1.21 -6.40 4.98
N ARG A 65 -1.26 -5.40 4.08
CA ARG A 65 -0.07 -4.60 3.68
C ARG A 65 0.60 -3.94 4.89
N ALA A 66 -0.17 -3.47 5.87
CA ALA A 66 0.36 -2.91 7.11
C ALA A 66 1.08 -3.99 7.95
N TRP A 67 0.37 -5.09 8.19
CA TRP A 67 0.84 -6.15 9.08
C TRP A 67 2.09 -6.88 8.58
N GLU A 68 2.11 -7.26 7.29
CA GLU A 68 3.19 -8.05 6.68
C GLU A 68 4.49 -7.25 6.47
N ASN A 69 4.39 -5.92 6.50
CA ASN A 69 5.49 -4.99 6.34
C ASN A 69 5.89 -4.29 7.65
N ALA A 70 5.15 -4.53 8.74
CA ALA A 70 5.37 -3.86 10.03
C ALA A 70 5.51 -2.34 9.88
N MET A 71 4.54 -1.74 9.20
CA MET A 71 4.45 -0.31 8.92
C MET A 71 2.99 0.14 9.06
N GLY A 72 2.76 1.41 9.36
CA GLY A 72 1.43 2.00 9.27
C GLY A 72 1.00 2.19 7.82
N VAL A 73 -0.30 2.14 7.55
CA VAL A 73 -0.87 2.50 6.24
C VAL A 73 -2.09 3.39 6.42
N ALA A 74 -2.24 4.38 5.56
CA ALA A 74 -3.41 5.26 5.52
C ALA A 74 -3.87 5.47 4.08
N MET A 75 -5.15 5.28 3.83
CA MET A 75 -5.79 5.43 2.52
C MET A 75 -6.87 6.51 2.58
N ALA A 76 -6.78 7.47 1.67
CA ALA A 76 -7.81 8.47 1.44
C ALA A 76 -8.53 8.13 0.13
N ASN A 77 -9.82 7.82 0.21
CA ASN A 77 -10.66 7.45 -0.93
C ASN A 77 -11.76 8.47 -1.16
N TYR A 78 -12.23 8.59 -2.40
CA TYR A 78 -13.35 9.48 -2.71
C TYR A 78 -14.65 9.06 -2.00
N PRO A 79 -15.43 10.01 -1.45
CA PRO A 79 -16.74 9.72 -0.90
C PRO A 79 -17.77 9.42 -2.00
N ALA A 80 -19.00 9.08 -1.60
CA ALA A 80 -20.13 9.01 -2.51
C ALA A 80 -20.45 10.37 -3.14
N PRO A 81 -20.97 10.41 -4.39
CA PRO A 81 -21.31 9.26 -5.24
C PRO A 81 -20.15 8.75 -6.12
N VAL A 82 -18.98 9.40 -6.08
CA VAL A 82 -17.84 9.05 -6.96
C VAL A 82 -17.29 7.66 -6.63
N CYS A 83 -17.09 7.38 -5.34
CA CYS A 83 -16.77 6.06 -4.82
C CYS A 83 -17.66 5.78 -3.59
N ASN A 84 -17.23 4.97 -2.63
CA ASN A 84 -18.00 4.66 -1.43
C ASN A 84 -17.29 5.06 -0.13
N GLY A 85 -16.39 6.05 -0.18
CA GLY A 85 -15.64 6.46 1.00
C GLY A 85 -14.75 5.34 1.51
N CYS A 86 -14.91 4.95 2.78
CA CYS A 86 -14.06 3.93 3.43
C CYS A 86 -12.57 4.30 3.45
N SER A 87 -12.25 5.60 3.49
CA SER A 87 -10.92 6.07 3.87
C SER A 87 -10.53 5.42 5.21
N THR A 88 -9.35 4.82 5.29
CA THR A 88 -9.01 3.96 6.42
C THR A 88 -7.54 4.05 6.79
N ALA A 89 -7.23 3.78 8.05
CA ALA A 89 -5.85 3.65 8.51
C ALA A 89 -5.70 2.41 9.39
N TYR A 90 -4.59 1.70 9.20
CA TYR A 90 -4.22 0.53 10.00
C TYR A 90 -2.80 0.71 10.56
N ASP A 91 -2.60 0.36 11.83
CA ASP A 91 -1.27 0.33 12.43
C ASP A 91 -0.43 -0.86 11.91
N ALA A 92 0.82 -0.96 12.37
CA ALA A 92 1.70 -2.05 11.97
C ALA A 92 1.27 -3.45 12.46
N ASN A 93 0.31 -3.56 13.38
CA ASN A 93 -0.31 -4.82 13.81
C ASN A 93 -1.57 -5.17 13.00
N GLY A 94 -2.01 -4.29 12.08
CA GLY A 94 -3.27 -4.43 11.37
C GLY A 94 -4.49 -3.97 12.19
N THR A 95 -4.27 -3.29 13.31
CA THR A 95 -5.35 -2.69 14.11
C THR A 95 -5.99 -1.56 13.31
N CYS A 96 -7.32 -1.58 13.19
CA CYS A 96 -8.06 -0.51 12.54
C CYS A 96 -8.06 0.75 13.42
N LEU A 97 -7.39 1.82 12.95
CA LEU A 97 -7.35 3.11 13.64
C LEU A 97 -8.54 3.98 13.26
N VAL A 98 -8.94 3.92 11.99
CA VAL A 98 -10.13 4.62 11.48
C VAL A 98 -10.68 3.93 10.24
N ILE A 99 -11.99 4.01 10.06
CA ILE A 99 -12.68 3.78 8.79
C ILE A 99 -13.78 4.84 8.65
N ALA A 100 -13.71 5.61 7.58
CA ALA A 100 -14.68 6.63 7.24
C ALA A 100 -15.97 6.00 6.69
N ASP A 101 -17.08 6.71 6.83
CA ASP A 101 -18.32 6.39 6.13
C ASP A 101 -18.26 6.84 4.66
N GLU A 102 -19.40 6.86 3.98
CA GLU A 102 -19.48 7.25 2.57
C GLU A 102 -19.48 8.77 2.35
N LYS A 103 -19.44 9.59 3.41
CA LYS A 103 -19.59 11.05 3.33
C LYS A 103 -18.25 11.75 3.21
N GLU A 104 -18.27 12.95 2.63
CA GLU A 104 -17.13 13.84 2.66
C GLU A 104 -16.84 14.27 4.10
N GLY A 105 -15.55 14.23 4.48
CA GLY A 105 -15.13 14.61 5.83
C GLY A 105 -13.65 14.45 6.07
N LEU A 106 -13.21 14.99 7.20
CA LEU A 106 -11.87 14.81 7.73
C LEU A 106 -11.91 13.81 8.88
N PHE A 107 -11.11 12.76 8.77
CA PHE A 107 -11.03 11.69 9.75
C PHE A 107 -9.59 11.58 10.25
N MET A 108 -9.43 11.53 11.58
CA MET A 108 -8.11 11.52 12.21
C MET A 108 -7.69 10.10 12.58
N ALA A 109 -6.42 9.77 12.31
CA ALA A 109 -5.79 8.54 12.75
C ALA A 109 -4.44 8.88 13.40
N SER A 110 -4.19 8.33 14.58
CA SER A 110 -2.95 8.55 15.34
C SER A 110 -2.08 7.31 15.24
N PHE A 111 -0.84 7.48 14.76
CA PHE A 111 0.15 6.42 14.68
C PHE A 111 1.19 6.58 15.78
N ASP A 112 1.38 5.52 16.58
CA ASP A 112 2.49 5.43 17.52
C ASP A 112 3.74 4.94 16.78
N MET A 113 4.63 5.88 16.46
CA MET A 113 5.85 5.57 15.70
C MET A 113 6.84 4.72 16.49
N ASP A 114 6.88 4.86 17.81
CA ASP A 114 7.78 4.08 18.66
C ASP A 114 7.31 2.64 18.74
N ALA A 115 5.99 2.40 18.85
CA ALA A 115 5.42 1.06 18.77
C ALA A 115 5.67 0.39 17.40
N ILE A 116 5.57 1.14 16.29
CA ILE A 116 5.92 0.64 14.95
C ILE A 116 7.39 0.21 14.90
N ARG A 117 8.30 1.06 15.40
CA ARG A 117 9.74 0.78 15.43
C ARG A 117 10.06 -0.43 16.32
N GLU A 118 9.43 -0.52 17.50
CA GLU A 118 9.60 -1.64 18.42
C GLU A 118 9.14 -2.96 17.78
N ARG A 119 8.00 -2.97 17.09
CA ARG A 119 7.52 -4.15 16.36
C ARG A 119 8.53 -4.60 15.31
N ARG A 120 9.11 -3.67 14.55
CA ARG A 120 10.10 -3.99 13.50
C ARG A 120 11.33 -4.72 14.06
N LEU A 121 11.68 -4.51 15.33
CA LEU A 121 12.78 -5.21 15.99
C LEU A 121 12.44 -6.67 16.36
N LYS A 122 11.16 -7.02 16.49
CA LYS A 122 10.69 -8.30 17.06
C LYS A 122 9.94 -9.18 16.06
N THR A 123 9.41 -8.59 14.98
CA THR A 123 8.53 -9.28 14.03
C THR A 123 9.27 -10.33 13.19
N ILE A 124 8.57 -11.43 12.88
CA ILE A 124 9.02 -12.41 11.87
C ILE A 124 8.75 -11.92 10.43
N HIS A 125 8.01 -10.83 10.27
CA HIS A 125 7.70 -10.24 8.98
C HIS A 125 8.78 -9.22 8.55
N GLY A 126 8.49 -8.37 7.56
CA GLY A 126 9.46 -7.39 7.08
C GLY A 126 10.61 -8.02 6.28
N ASN A 127 11.86 -7.72 6.64
CA ASN A 127 13.05 -8.16 5.88
C ASN A 127 13.92 -9.21 6.58
N ALA A 128 13.55 -9.66 7.78
CA ALA A 128 14.42 -10.54 8.57
C ALA A 128 14.59 -11.96 7.98
N TYR A 129 13.51 -12.54 7.44
CA TYR A 129 13.47 -13.95 7.02
C TYR A 129 13.13 -14.17 5.54
N ARG A 130 13.26 -13.12 4.73
CA ARG A 130 13.03 -13.20 3.28
C ARG A 130 14.06 -14.13 2.62
N ARG A 131 13.69 -14.68 1.46
CA ARG A 131 14.57 -15.53 0.63
C ARG A 131 14.79 -14.91 -0.76
N PRO A 132 15.50 -13.76 -0.88
CA PRO A 132 15.67 -13.05 -2.16
C PRO A 132 16.17 -13.91 -3.32
N HIS A 133 17.06 -14.87 -3.04
CA HIS A 133 17.59 -15.81 -4.03
C HIS A 133 16.52 -16.71 -4.69
N ARG A 134 15.28 -16.76 -4.16
CA ARG A 134 14.16 -17.50 -4.75
C ARG A 134 13.14 -16.61 -5.47
N TYR A 135 13.27 -15.29 -5.39
CA TYR A 135 12.28 -14.36 -5.91
C TYR A 135 12.52 -13.94 -7.37
N GLY A 136 13.55 -14.48 -8.02
CA GLY A 136 13.84 -14.24 -9.44
C GLY A 136 12.62 -14.36 -10.37
N PRO A 137 11.74 -15.37 -10.23
CA PRO A 137 10.54 -15.50 -11.07
C PRO A 137 9.57 -14.30 -11.00
N LEU A 138 9.58 -13.50 -9.93
CA LEU A 138 8.75 -12.29 -9.83
C LEU A 138 9.21 -11.16 -10.77
N LEU A 139 10.39 -11.29 -11.36
CA LEU A 139 10.98 -10.30 -12.27
C LEU A 139 10.73 -10.62 -13.74
N HIS A 140 10.17 -11.79 -14.05
CA HIS A 140 9.87 -12.17 -15.43
C HIS A 140 8.58 -11.48 -15.89
N SER A 141 8.58 -10.95 -17.12
CA SER A 141 7.45 -10.23 -17.72
C SER A 141 6.58 -11.11 -18.64
N GLU A 142 6.92 -12.40 -18.76
CA GLU A 142 6.15 -13.36 -19.54
C GLU A 142 4.74 -13.53 -18.95
N GLN A 143 3.72 -13.55 -19.83
CA GLN A 143 2.33 -13.64 -19.45
C GLN A 143 1.67 -14.80 -20.21
N ASP A 144 1.15 -15.79 -19.48
CA ASP A 144 0.36 -16.88 -20.08
C ASP A 144 -0.94 -16.35 -20.69
N ASP A 145 -1.46 -17.05 -21.70
CA ASP A 145 -2.68 -16.67 -22.41
C ASP A 145 -3.89 -16.43 -21.49
N ILE A 146 -4.00 -17.19 -20.39
CA ILE A 146 -5.09 -17.05 -19.41
C ILE A 146 -5.09 -15.69 -18.69
N TRP A 147 -3.98 -14.96 -18.73
CA TRP A 147 -3.79 -13.66 -18.08
C TRP A 147 -3.88 -12.49 -19.05
N GLN A 148 -4.04 -12.74 -20.36
CA GLN A 148 -4.28 -11.67 -21.33
C GLN A 148 -5.60 -10.96 -21.01
N ARG A 149 -5.60 -9.63 -21.01
CA ARG A 149 -6.75 -8.79 -20.68
C ARG A 149 -7.02 -7.79 -21.79
N ILE A 150 -8.23 -7.26 -21.80
CA ILE A 150 -8.63 -6.11 -22.61
C ILE A 150 -8.67 -4.90 -21.68
N ASP A 151 -8.12 -3.77 -22.10
CA ASP A 151 -8.08 -2.53 -21.34
C ASP A 151 -9.46 -1.83 -21.33
N GLY A 152 -9.54 -0.71 -20.59
CA GLY A 152 -10.77 0.10 -20.51
C GLY A 152 -11.23 0.71 -21.84
N ASN A 153 -10.40 0.65 -22.89
CA ASN A 153 -10.69 1.15 -24.24
C ASN A 153 -11.06 0.03 -25.23
N GLY A 154 -11.18 -1.21 -24.76
CA GLY A 154 -11.49 -2.35 -25.62
C GLY A 154 -10.29 -2.89 -26.42
N GLN A 155 -9.06 -2.48 -26.10
CA GLN A 155 -7.84 -2.95 -26.77
C GLN A 155 -7.13 -4.02 -25.93
N PRO A 156 -6.37 -4.96 -26.51
CA PRO A 156 -5.52 -5.85 -25.73
C PRO A 156 -4.60 -5.05 -24.82
N TYR A 157 -4.66 -5.33 -23.52
CA TYR A 157 -3.77 -4.71 -22.54
C TYR A 157 -2.35 -5.15 -22.87
N LYS A 158 -1.54 -4.20 -23.31
CA LYS A 158 -0.11 -4.40 -23.47
C LYS A 158 0.53 -3.88 -22.19
N PRO A 159 1.13 -4.75 -21.36
CA PRO A 159 2.02 -4.28 -20.31
C PRO A 159 3.00 -3.32 -20.97
N SER A 160 3.18 -2.12 -20.42
CA SER A 160 4.20 -1.22 -20.95
C SER A 160 5.50 -2.01 -20.96
N THR A 161 6.08 -2.24 -22.13
CA THR A 161 7.36 -2.93 -22.28
C THR A 161 8.41 -2.15 -21.50
N ARG A 162 8.74 -2.64 -20.31
CA ARG A 162 9.85 -2.22 -19.46
C ARG A 162 10.45 -3.48 -18.86
#